data_AF-A0A923WUQ1-F1
#
_entry.id   AF-A0A923WUQ1-F1
#
_cell.length_a   1.000
_cell.length_b   1.000
_cell.length_c   1.000
_cell.angle_alpha   90.00
_cell.angle_beta   90.00
_cell.angle_gamma   90.00
#
_symmetry.space_group_name_H-M   'P 1'
#
loop_
_entity.id
_entity.type
_entity.pdbx_description
1 polymer ?
#
loop_
_entity_poly.entity_id
_entity_poly.type
_entity_poly.pdbx_seq_one_letter_code
_entity_poly.pdbx_strand_id
1 'polypeptide(L)'
;MNFEYIGWISSLLLILTIATQLKKQYTEKTSTGVSNFLFIGQVLAEVGFIIYSVMIENWIFAATNVVLLVENFVGLYLTLKFKKQ
;
A
#
# COMPACT_ATOMS: atom_id res chain seq x y z
N MET A 1 -23.07 19.01 -0.84
CA MET A 1 -23.28 17.55 -0.91
C MET A 1 -21.96 16.90 -0.52
N ASN A 2 -21.92 16.11 0.55
CA ASN A 2 -20.68 15.50 1.02
C ASN A 2 -20.46 14.18 0.25
N PHE A 3 -19.44 14.14 -0.61
CA PHE A 3 -19.07 12.97 -1.41
C PHE A 3 -17.94 12.13 -0.78
N GLU A 4 -17.55 12.41 0.45
CA GLU A 4 -16.47 11.70 1.17
C GLU A 4 -16.70 10.19 1.28
N TYR A 5 -17.96 9.75 1.35
CA TYR A 5 -18.30 8.33 1.40
C TYR A 5 -17.79 7.56 0.17
N ILE A 6 -17.74 8.19 -1.01
CA ILE A 6 -17.18 7.57 -2.22
C ILE A 6 -15.68 7.34 -2.01
N GLY A 7 -14.97 8.35 -1.52
CA GLY A 7 -13.53 8.26 -1.23
C GLY A 7 -13.21 7.17 -0.20
N TRP A 8 -13.98 7.10 0.88
CA TRP A 8 -13.82 6.06 1.90
C TRP A 8 -14.10 4.65 1.37
N ILE A 9 -15.18 4.46 0.60
CA ILE A 9 -15.51 3.16 0.00
C ILE A 9 -14.42 2.74 -1.00
N SER A 10 -13.99 3.64 -1.88
CA SER A 10 -12.91 3.37 -2.83
C SER A 10 -11.60 3.00 -2.11
N SER A 11 -11.27 3.71 -1.03
CA SER A 11 -10.09 3.43 -0.22
C SER A 11 -10.15 2.06 0.47
N LEU A 12 -11.32 1.70 1.02
CA LEU A 12 -11.53 0.40 1.63
C LEU A 12 -11.38 -0.74 0.60
N LEU A 13 -11.98 -0.58 -0.59
CA LEU A 13 -11.86 -1.57 -1.66
C LEU A 13 -10.41 -1.75 -2.12
N LEU A 14 -9.66 -0.64 -2.23
CA LEU A 14 -8.24 -0.67 -2.54
C LEU A 14 -7.46 -1.46 -1.49
N ILE A 15 -7.61 -1.11 -0.21
CA ILE A 15 -6.92 -1.78 0.91
C ILE A 15 -7.24 -3.28 0.93
N LEU A 16 -8.51 -3.67 0.75
CA LEU A 16 -8.91 -5.08 0.71
C LEU A 16 -8.27 -5.84 -0.46
N THR A 17 -8.17 -5.19 -1.61
CA THR A 17 -7.57 -5.77 -2.81
C THR A 17 -6.09 -6.05 -2.59
N ILE A 18 -5.36 -5.08 -2.03
CA ILE A 18 -3.93 -5.22 -1.76
C ILE A 18 -3.67 -6.24 -0.63
N ALA A 19 -4.48 -6.23 0.44
CA ALA A 19 -4.37 -7.23 1.50
C ALA A 19 -4.54 -8.67 0.98
N THR A 20 -5.41 -8.87 -0.02
CA THR A 20 -5.58 -10.16 -0.68
C THR A 20 -4.34 -10.56 -1.49
N GLN A 21 -3.69 -9.60 -2.15
CA GLN A 21 -2.42 -9.83 -2.86
C GLN A 21 -1.30 -10.23 -1.90
N LEU A 22 -1.15 -9.54 -0.76
CA LEU A 22 -0.19 -9.91 0.28
C LEU A 22 -0.46 -11.29 0.86
N LYS A 23 -1.73 -11.64 1.10
CA LYS A 23 -2.12 -12.98 1.55
C LYS A 23 -1.72 -14.05 0.54
N LYS A 24 -1.89 -13.78 -0.77
CA LYS A 24 -1.48 -14.69 -1.84
C LYS A 24 0.04 -14.86 -1.86
N GLN A 25 0.80 -13.76 -1.84
CA GLN A 25 2.28 -13.78 -1.77
C GLN A 25 2.78 -14.57 -0.55
N TYR A 26 2.13 -14.37 0.60
CA TYR A 26 2.43 -15.14 1.80
C TYR A 26 2.11 -16.63 1.68
N THR A 27 1.01 -16.98 1.01
CA THR A 27 0.56 -18.38 0.89
C THR A 27 1.39 -19.16 -0.13
N GLU A 28 1.71 -18.53 -1.26
CA GLU A 28 2.48 -19.14 -2.35
C GLU A 28 3.99 -19.21 -2.05
N LYS A 29 4.46 -18.51 -1.01
CA LYS A 29 5.86 -18.50 -0.55
C LYS A 29 6.88 -18.18 -1.65
N THR A 30 6.44 -17.48 -2.69
CA THR A 30 7.29 -17.08 -3.82
C THR A 30 7.22 -15.57 -4.02
N SER A 31 8.35 -14.98 -4.36
CA SER A 31 8.43 -13.57 -4.78
C SER A 31 9.36 -13.41 -5.99
N THR A 32 9.43 -14.45 -6.81
CA THR A 32 10.24 -14.47 -8.03
C THR A 32 9.76 -13.37 -8.98
N GLY A 33 10.67 -12.51 -9.43
CA GLY A 33 10.38 -11.40 -10.34
C GLY A 33 9.94 -10.09 -9.65
N VAL A 34 9.73 -10.07 -8.33
CA VAL A 34 9.38 -8.83 -7.61
C VAL A 34 10.65 -8.02 -7.30
N SER A 35 10.66 -6.76 -7.75
CA SER A 35 11.79 -5.85 -7.58
C SER A 35 11.78 -5.19 -6.20
N ASN A 36 12.93 -5.18 -5.51
CA ASN A 36 13.07 -4.46 -4.24
C ASN A 36 12.98 -2.93 -4.46
N PHE A 37 13.37 -2.44 -5.64
CA PHE A 37 13.28 -1.02 -5.98
C PHE A 37 11.84 -0.53 -6.11
N LEU A 38 10.90 -1.43 -6.43
CA LEU A 38 9.47 -1.12 -6.48
C LEU A 38 9.02 -0.60 -5.11
N PHE A 39 9.32 -1.36 -4.06
CA PHE A 39 8.96 -1.00 -2.68
C PHE A 39 9.61 0.30 -2.22
N ILE A 40 10.88 0.56 -2.59
CA ILE A 40 11.55 1.84 -2.25
C ILE A 40 10.83 3.02 -2.91
N GLY A 41 10.50 2.90 -4.20
CA GLY A 41 9.74 3.91 -4.92
C GLY A 41 8.36 4.14 -4.31
N GLN A 42 7.67 3.07 -3.92
CA GLN A 42 6.38 3.13 -3.24
C GLN A 42 6.49 3.81 -1.87
N VAL A 43 7.47 3.48 -1.01
CA VAL A 43 7.66 4.18 0.28
C VAL A 43 7.79 5.68 0.07
N LEU A 44 8.65 6.09 -0.87
CA LEU A 44 8.88 7.51 -1.15
C LEU A 44 7.62 8.19 -1.68
N ALA A 45 6.86 7.51 -2.56
CA ALA A 45 5.61 8.02 -3.10
C ALA A 45 4.54 8.19 -2.02
N GLU A 46 4.31 7.17 -1.20
CA GLU A 46 3.33 7.19 -0.09
C GLU A 46 3.67 8.28 0.92
N VAL A 47 4.95 8.44 1.30
CA VAL A 47 5.39 9.54 2.17
C VAL A 47 5.08 10.90 1.55
N GLY A 48 5.40 11.08 0.27
CA GLY A 48 5.08 12.30 -0.48
C GLY A 48 3.58 12.58 -0.52
N PHE A 49 2.76 11.56 -0.77
CA PHE A 49 1.30 11.69 -0.81
C PHE A 49 0.68 11.95 0.55
N ILE A 50 1.21 11.38 1.64
CA ILE A 50 0.78 11.71 3.00
C ILE A 50 1.04 13.19 3.29
N ILE A 51 2.25 13.68 3.03
CA ILE A 51 2.60 15.09 3.24
C ILE A 51 1.68 15.98 2.41
N TYR A 52 1.57 15.71 1.11
CA TYR A 52 0.74 16.48 0.20
C TYR A 52 -0.73 16.50 0.61
N SER A 53 -1.31 15.34 0.94
CA SER A 53 -2.72 15.21 1.30
C SER A 53 -3.07 15.91 2.61
N VAL A 54 -2.17 15.89 3.59
CA VAL A 54 -2.32 16.69 4.82
C VAL A 54 -2.29 18.18 4.51
N MET A 55 -1.41 18.64 3.62
CA MET A 55 -1.33 20.07 3.23
C MET A 55 -2.60 20.59 2.55
N ILE A 56 -3.36 19.73 1.88
CA ILE A 56 -4.64 20.08 1.23
C ILE A 56 -5.85 19.61 2.03
N GLU A 57 -5.66 19.21 3.30
CA GLU A 57 -6.69 18.71 4.22
C GLU A 57 -7.54 17.54 3.68
N ASN A 58 -6.96 16.74 2.76
CA ASN A 58 -7.60 15.55 2.22
C ASN A 58 -7.30 14.33 3.11
N TRP A 59 -8.05 14.22 4.20
CA TRP A 59 -7.87 13.17 5.22
C TRP A 59 -8.16 11.76 4.72
N ILE A 60 -9.07 11.59 3.76
CA ILE A 60 -9.32 10.28 3.13
C ILE A 60 -8.04 9.81 2.45
N PHE A 61 -7.45 10.66 1.61
CA PHE A 61 -6.25 10.30 0.87
C PHE A 61 -5.06 10.10 1.84
N ALA A 62 -4.91 10.95 2.85
CA ALA A 62 -3.88 10.79 3.88
C ALA A 62 -3.98 9.44 4.61
N ALA A 63 -5.17 9.09 5.11
CA ALA A 63 -5.40 7.83 5.82
C ALA A 63 -5.11 6.61 4.92
N THR A 64 -5.55 6.65 3.66
CA THR A 64 -5.30 5.57 2.70
C THR A 64 -3.81 5.37 2.45
N ASN A 65 -3.06 6.44 2.20
CA ASN A 65 -1.61 6.34 1.94
C ASN A 65 -0.83 5.89 3.19
N VAL A 66 -1.28 6.23 4.41
CA VAL A 66 -0.69 5.66 5.64
C VAL A 66 -0.86 4.14 5.68
N VAL A 67 -2.05 3.63 5.35
CA VAL A 67 -2.29 2.17 5.31
C VAL A 67 -1.45 1.51 4.21
N LEU A 68 -1.39 2.12 3.03
CA LEU A 68 -0.56 1.63 1.92
C LEU A 68 0.94 1.67 2.24
N LEU A 69 1.41 2.65 3.01
CA LEU A 69 2.79 2.68 3.49
C LEU A 69 3.09 1.47 4.39
N VAL A 70 2.20 1.14 5.32
CA VAL A 70 2.34 -0.06 6.18
C VAL A 70 2.31 -1.34 5.35
N GLU A 71 1.37 -1.43 4.41
CA GLU A 71 1.24 -2.53 3.46
C GLU A 71 2.56 -2.74 2.69
N ASN A 72 3.15 -1.67 2.18
CA ASN A 72 4.37 -1.70 1.40
C ASN A 72 5.57 -2.24 2.21
N PHE A 73 5.64 -1.92 3.51
CA PHE A 73 6.64 -2.54 4.41
C PHE A 73 6.40 -4.04 4.59
N VAL A 74 5.14 -4.47 4.71
CA VAL A 74 4.80 -5.90 4.80
C VAL A 74 5.18 -6.61 3.50
N GLY A 75 4.81 -6.04 2.34
CA GLY A 75 5.16 -6.58 1.03
C GLY A 75 6.68 -6.69 0.82
N LEU A 76 7.45 -5.66 1.19
CA LEU A 76 8.90 -5.69 1.12
C LEU A 76 9.47 -6.80 2.00
N TYR A 77 8.97 -6.96 3.22
CA TYR A 77 9.39 -8.03 4.12
C TYR A 77 9.11 -9.42 3.51
N LEU A 78 7.91 -9.63 2.96
CA LEU A 78 7.55 -10.89 2.30
C LEU A 78 8.44 -11.16 1.07
N THR A 79 8.69 -10.14 0.25
CA THR A 79 9.59 -10.25 -0.91
C THR A 79 10.99 -10.65 -0.47
N LEU A 80 11.56 -9.99 0.54
CA LEU A 80 12.89 -10.35 1.05
C LEU A 80 12.93 -11.78 1.59
N LYS A 81 11.85 -12.24 2.24
CA LYS A 81 11.74 -13.59 2.79
C LYS A 81 11.61 -14.68 1.71
N PHE A 82 10.89 -14.43 0.62
CA PHE A 82 10.52 -15.44 -0.39
C PHE A 82 11.26 -15.31 -1.73
N LYS A 83 12.23 -14.40 -1.86
CA LYS A 83 13.03 -14.23 -3.09
C LYS A 83 14.13 -15.30 -3.29
N LYS A 84 14.40 -16.13 -2.29
CA LYS A 84 15.45 -17.17 -2.30
C LYS A 84 14.98 -18.57 -1.87
N GLN A 85 13.71 -18.72 -1.49
CA GLN A 85 13.08 -20.04 -1.28
C GLN A 85 12.59 -20.56 -2.63
#